data_AF-A0A7C3CTV9-F1
#
_entry.id   AF-A0A7C3CTV9-F1
#
_cell.length_a   1.000
_cell.length_b   1.000
_cell.length_c   1.000
_cell.angle_alpha   90.00
_cell.angle_beta   90.00
_cell.angle_gamma   90.00
#
_symmetry.space_group_name_H-M   'P 1'
#
loop_
_entity.id
_entity.type
_entity.pdbx_description
1 polymer ?
#
loop_
_entity_poly.entity_id
_entity_poly.type
_entity_poly.pdbx_seq_one_letter_code
_entity_poly.pdbx_strand_id
1 'polypeptide(L)'
;MAHLQAAGWFQDRSRLEAVRARPLADLPADLRRQLVETLRRQRLEELRQRRLVTLGREERLRVHRILRELGVRGDEEPLRGLRRKPVAELEPEVYRRLLRDLGEQAVAEWGETRFQDLPEEQRALLTAYLGRRIMGRIERRVLLYTISRLWIDYLTDIEDLRRGIGLEAFGQRDPLVEYKRRAFELFEELGQNIRRTVVRSLFRQPPEPLRSG
;
A
#
# COMPACT_ATOMS: atom_id res chain seq x y z
N MET A 1 -7.72 6.52 7.99
CA MET A 1 -6.34 6.77 7.49
C MET A 1 -5.39 7.30 8.56
N ALA A 2 -5.85 8.09 9.56
CA ALA A 2 -5.00 8.70 10.59
C ALA A 2 -4.51 7.76 11.72
N HIS A 3 -5.19 6.64 11.98
CA HIS A 3 -4.92 5.79 13.15
C HIS A 3 -3.68 4.88 13.00
N LEU A 4 -3.27 4.54 11.77
CA LEU A 4 -2.02 3.78 11.53
C LEU A 4 -0.75 4.65 11.46
N GLN A 5 -0.88 5.97 11.35
CA GLN A 5 0.26 6.90 11.36
C GLN A 5 0.89 7.03 12.75
N ALA A 6 0.10 6.87 13.83
CA ALA A 6 0.57 7.07 15.21
C ALA A 6 1.24 5.84 15.83
N ALA A 7 0.94 4.63 15.36
CA ALA A 7 1.21 3.43 16.15
C ALA A 7 2.55 2.69 15.84
N GLY A 8 3.43 3.24 15.00
CA GLY A 8 4.82 2.74 14.85
C GLY A 8 5.01 1.26 14.44
N TRP A 9 3.95 0.52 14.09
CA TRP A 9 3.93 -0.95 13.98
C TRP A 9 4.99 -1.61 13.11
N PHE A 10 5.51 -0.90 12.11
CA PHE A 10 6.51 -1.41 11.19
C PHE A 10 7.93 -0.87 11.46
N GLN A 11 8.17 -0.36 12.68
CA GLN A 11 9.50 0.04 13.13
C GLN A 11 10.27 -1.13 13.78
N ASP A 12 9.59 -2.23 14.17
CA ASP A 12 10.15 -3.35 14.95
C ASP A 12 9.92 -4.73 14.27
N ARG A 13 10.98 -5.56 14.20
CA ARG A 13 11.00 -6.92 13.58
C ARG A 13 10.05 -7.86 14.26
N SER A 14 9.98 -7.73 15.57
CA SER A 14 9.20 -8.56 16.47
C SER A 14 7.71 -8.46 16.13
N ARG A 15 7.25 -7.29 15.70
CA ARG A 15 5.87 -7.06 15.28
C ARG A 15 5.56 -7.60 13.89
N LEU A 16 6.53 -7.61 12.97
CA LEU A 16 6.37 -8.17 11.63
C LEU A 16 6.38 -9.70 11.64
N GLU A 17 7.22 -10.29 12.49
CA GLU A 17 7.19 -11.71 12.87
C GLU A 17 5.88 -12.06 13.60
N ALA A 18 5.40 -11.21 14.51
CA ALA A 18 4.10 -11.40 15.17
C ALA A 18 2.91 -11.35 14.19
N VAL A 19 2.98 -10.52 13.13
CA VAL A 19 1.99 -10.51 12.04
C VAL A 19 2.01 -11.82 11.25
N ARG A 20 3.17 -12.48 11.13
CA ARG A 20 3.31 -13.77 10.44
C ARG A 20 2.77 -14.95 11.24
N ALA A 21 2.90 -14.88 12.57
CA ALA A 21 2.54 -15.96 13.48
C ALA A 21 1.07 -15.94 13.95
N ARG A 22 0.33 -14.84 13.72
CA ARG A 22 -1.05 -14.66 14.18
C ARG A 22 -2.07 -14.83 13.05
N PRO A 23 -3.33 -15.20 13.36
CA PRO A 23 -4.43 -15.16 12.40
C PRO A 23 -4.60 -13.76 11.80
N LEU A 24 -5.04 -13.67 10.54
CA LEU A 24 -5.33 -12.38 9.92
C LEU A 24 -6.41 -11.59 10.69
N ALA A 25 -7.34 -12.28 11.36
CA ALA A 25 -8.37 -11.66 12.21
C ALA A 25 -7.80 -10.84 13.37
N ASP A 26 -6.65 -11.23 13.91
CA ASP A 26 -5.99 -10.57 15.05
C ASP A 26 -5.23 -9.30 14.67
N LEU A 27 -5.12 -9.00 13.37
CA LEU A 27 -4.41 -7.84 12.89
C LEU A 27 -5.17 -6.54 13.19
N PRO A 28 -4.45 -5.41 13.35
CA PRO A 28 -5.08 -4.10 13.52
C PRO A 28 -6.13 -3.83 12.44
N ALA A 29 -7.28 -3.27 12.83
CA ALA A 29 -8.46 -3.19 11.96
C ALA A 29 -8.20 -2.58 10.57
N ASP A 30 -7.39 -1.51 10.48
CA ASP A 30 -7.02 -0.91 9.20
C ASP A 30 -6.16 -1.84 8.34
N LEU A 31 -5.17 -2.49 8.94
CA LEU A 31 -4.27 -3.40 8.23
C LEU A 31 -5.06 -4.62 7.76
N ARG A 32 -5.88 -5.20 8.65
CA ARG A 32 -6.79 -6.29 8.33
C ARG A 32 -7.70 -5.93 7.17
N ARG A 33 -8.40 -4.79 7.22
CA ARG A 33 -9.26 -4.31 6.13
C ARG A 33 -8.53 -4.22 4.80
N GLN A 34 -7.32 -3.65 4.79
CA GLN A 34 -6.54 -3.49 3.57
C GLN A 34 -6.02 -4.82 3.01
N LEU A 35 -5.53 -5.72 3.86
CA LEU A 35 -5.06 -7.04 3.45
C LEU A 35 -6.22 -7.88 2.92
N VAL A 36 -7.33 -7.92 3.65
CA VAL A 36 -8.56 -8.60 3.25
C VAL A 36 -9.06 -8.08 1.90
N GLU A 37 -9.10 -6.75 1.70
CA GLU A 37 -9.50 -6.18 0.42
C GLU A 37 -8.53 -6.54 -0.73
N THR A 38 -7.24 -6.60 -0.45
CA THR A 38 -6.22 -6.98 -1.45
C THR A 38 -6.40 -8.44 -1.87
N LEU A 39 -6.51 -9.35 -0.89
CA LEU A 39 -6.78 -10.77 -1.13
C LEU A 39 -8.12 -10.97 -1.83
N ARG A 40 -9.17 -10.24 -1.42
CA ARG A 40 -10.51 -10.28 -2.02
C ARG A 40 -10.43 -9.94 -3.50
N ARG A 41 -9.74 -8.87 -3.87
CA ARG A 41 -9.55 -8.49 -5.27
C ARG A 41 -8.83 -9.58 -6.07
N GLN A 42 -7.71 -10.08 -5.56
CA GLN A 42 -6.97 -11.15 -6.22
C GLN A 42 -7.88 -12.36 -6.44
N ARG A 43 -8.58 -12.81 -5.39
CA ARG A 43 -9.45 -13.97 -5.45
C ARG A 43 -10.60 -13.78 -6.43
N LEU A 44 -11.20 -12.59 -6.46
CA LEU A 44 -12.27 -12.29 -7.41
C LEU A 44 -11.74 -12.31 -8.85
N GLU A 45 -10.55 -11.79 -9.11
CA GLU A 45 -9.95 -11.86 -10.45
C GLU A 45 -9.64 -13.29 -10.88
N GLU A 46 -9.12 -14.13 -9.99
CA GLU A 46 -8.98 -15.58 -10.25
C GLU A 46 -10.33 -16.21 -10.59
N LEU A 47 -11.36 -15.95 -9.78
CA LEU A 47 -12.70 -16.49 -9.98
C LEU A 47 -13.30 -16.06 -11.31
N ARG A 48 -13.12 -14.80 -11.73
CA ARG A 48 -13.62 -14.27 -13.01
C ARG A 48 -13.11 -15.05 -14.21
N GLN A 49 -11.84 -15.44 -14.18
CA GLN A 49 -11.18 -16.16 -15.27
C GLN A 49 -11.45 -17.67 -15.21
N ARG A 50 -11.82 -18.18 -14.04
CA ARG A 50 -12.05 -19.60 -13.80
C ARG A 50 -13.33 -20.08 -14.52
N ARG A 51 -13.29 -21.29 -15.06
CA ARG A 51 -14.47 -21.94 -15.67
C ARG A 51 -15.33 -22.58 -14.59
N LEU A 52 -16.65 -22.50 -14.73
CA LEU A 52 -17.61 -23.08 -13.77
C LEU A 52 -17.37 -24.59 -13.49
N VAL A 53 -16.94 -25.36 -14.49
CA VAL A 53 -16.64 -26.80 -14.34
C VAL A 53 -15.45 -27.10 -13.42
N THR A 54 -14.50 -26.15 -13.30
CA THR A 54 -13.28 -26.33 -12.51
C THR A 54 -13.47 -26.03 -11.02
N LEU A 55 -14.67 -25.56 -10.63
CA LEU A 55 -15.02 -25.27 -9.25
C LEU A 55 -15.08 -26.54 -8.40
N GLY A 56 -14.70 -26.43 -7.13
CA GLY A 56 -14.75 -27.49 -6.12
C GLY A 56 -16.18 -27.98 -5.86
N ARG A 57 -16.33 -29.07 -5.10
CA ARG A 57 -17.65 -29.65 -4.80
C ARG A 57 -18.58 -28.64 -4.12
N GLU A 58 -18.09 -27.90 -3.13
CA GLU A 58 -18.90 -26.93 -2.40
C GLU A 58 -19.25 -25.69 -3.25
N GLU A 59 -18.27 -25.14 -3.97
CA GLU A 59 -18.46 -24.03 -4.90
C GLU A 59 -19.55 -24.38 -5.94
N ARG A 60 -19.54 -25.62 -6.48
CA ARG A 60 -20.56 -26.11 -7.42
C ARG A 60 -21.95 -26.21 -6.80
N LEU A 61 -22.06 -26.69 -5.56
CA LEU A 61 -23.34 -26.78 -4.85
C LEU A 61 -23.93 -25.38 -4.61
N ARG A 62 -23.08 -24.38 -4.33
CA ARG A 62 -23.48 -22.98 -4.16
C ARG A 62 -23.94 -22.33 -5.47
N VAL A 63 -23.18 -22.49 -6.56
CA VAL A 63 -23.61 -22.08 -7.90
C VAL A 63 -24.99 -22.64 -8.22
N HIS A 64 -25.19 -23.93 -7.97
CA HIS A 64 -26.47 -24.58 -8.22
C HIS A 64 -27.60 -24.00 -7.35
N ARG A 65 -27.34 -23.68 -6.08
CA ARG A 65 -28.29 -23.01 -5.19
C ARG A 65 -28.67 -21.62 -5.71
N ILE A 66 -27.70 -20.80 -6.08
CA ILE A 66 -27.92 -19.42 -6.60
C ILE A 66 -28.74 -19.46 -7.89
N LEU A 67 -28.42 -20.36 -8.81
CA LEU A 67 -29.17 -20.52 -10.06
C LEU A 67 -30.64 -20.90 -9.79
N ARG A 68 -30.89 -21.78 -8.82
CA ARG A 68 -32.25 -22.16 -8.41
C ARG A 68 -33.00 -20.98 -7.78
N GLU A 69 -32.35 -20.21 -6.91
CA GLU A 69 -32.94 -19.03 -6.24
C GLU A 69 -33.27 -17.91 -7.22
N LEU A 70 -32.51 -17.77 -8.30
CA LEU A 70 -32.78 -16.78 -9.36
C LEU A 70 -33.86 -17.24 -10.33
N GLY A 71 -34.51 -18.37 -10.07
CA GLY A 71 -35.60 -18.87 -10.91
C GLY A 71 -35.15 -19.25 -12.32
N VAL A 72 -33.85 -19.56 -12.50
CA VAL A 72 -33.34 -20.17 -13.73
C VAL A 72 -33.96 -21.56 -13.84
N ARG A 73 -35.18 -21.62 -14.38
CA ARG A 73 -35.95 -22.84 -14.62
C ARG A 73 -35.40 -23.57 -15.85
N GLY A 74 -35.36 -24.89 -15.72
CA GLY A 74 -35.57 -25.81 -16.83
C GLY A 74 -34.31 -26.48 -17.37
N ASP A 75 -34.27 -27.79 -17.17
CA ASP A 75 -33.49 -28.80 -17.89
C ASP A 75 -31.97 -28.79 -17.69
N GLU A 76 -31.37 -29.99 -17.70
CA GLU A 76 -29.91 -30.13 -17.55
C GLU A 76 -29.12 -29.47 -18.68
N GLU A 77 -29.75 -29.13 -19.80
CA GLU A 77 -29.10 -28.64 -21.03
C GLU A 77 -28.57 -27.20 -20.94
N PRO A 78 -29.35 -26.17 -20.53
CA PRO A 78 -28.83 -24.81 -20.34
C PRO A 78 -27.65 -24.75 -19.36
N LEU A 79 -27.68 -25.61 -18.33
CA LEU A 79 -26.63 -25.70 -17.32
C LEU A 79 -25.32 -26.31 -17.87
N ARG A 80 -25.39 -27.22 -18.87
CA ARG A 80 -24.21 -27.80 -19.52
C ARG A 80 -23.42 -26.76 -20.32
N GLY A 81 -24.11 -25.86 -21.01
CA GLY A 81 -23.48 -24.77 -21.76
C GLY A 81 -22.73 -23.79 -20.86
N LEU A 82 -23.34 -23.41 -19.73
CA LEU A 82 -22.75 -22.50 -18.76
C LEU A 82 -21.50 -23.08 -18.08
N ARG A 83 -21.46 -24.40 -17.83
CA ARG A 83 -20.33 -25.07 -17.18
C ARG A 83 -18.97 -24.84 -17.85
N ARG A 84 -18.96 -24.69 -19.18
CA ARG A 84 -17.74 -24.50 -19.96
C ARG A 84 -17.31 -23.03 -20.05
N LYS A 85 -18.21 -22.10 -19.73
CA LYS A 85 -17.94 -20.67 -19.80
C LYS A 85 -17.14 -20.19 -18.57
N PRO A 86 -16.29 -19.16 -18.75
CA PRO A 86 -15.75 -18.38 -17.65
C PRO A 86 -16.85 -17.78 -16.77
N VAL A 87 -16.59 -17.62 -15.48
CA VAL A 87 -17.53 -16.95 -14.56
C VAL A 87 -17.85 -15.53 -15.02
N ALA A 88 -16.89 -14.82 -15.63
CA ALA A 88 -17.10 -13.48 -16.16
C ALA A 88 -18.13 -13.39 -17.31
N GLU A 89 -18.45 -14.50 -17.97
CA GLU A 89 -19.43 -14.56 -19.07
C GLU A 89 -20.84 -14.96 -18.61
N LEU A 90 -21.06 -15.04 -17.31
CA LEU A 90 -22.39 -15.32 -16.76
C LEU A 90 -23.29 -14.09 -16.86
N GLU A 91 -24.60 -14.34 -16.84
CA GLU A 91 -25.61 -13.30 -16.76
C GLU A 91 -25.31 -12.31 -15.61
N PRO A 92 -25.45 -10.99 -15.81
CA PRO A 92 -24.99 -9.99 -14.85
C PRO A 92 -25.53 -10.14 -13.42
N GLU A 93 -26.75 -10.67 -13.26
CA GLU A 93 -27.35 -10.94 -11.95
C GLU A 93 -26.75 -12.18 -11.29
N VAL A 94 -26.60 -13.27 -12.05
CA VAL A 94 -25.97 -14.52 -11.60
C VAL A 94 -24.51 -14.26 -11.22
N TYR A 95 -23.79 -13.54 -12.07
CA TYR A 95 -22.40 -13.15 -11.86
C TYR A 95 -22.22 -12.34 -10.59
N ARG A 96 -23.01 -11.27 -10.40
CA ARG A 96 -22.91 -10.41 -9.21
C ARG A 96 -23.20 -11.18 -7.92
N ARG A 97 -24.24 -12.00 -7.90
CA ARG A 97 -24.61 -12.79 -6.72
C ARG A 97 -23.58 -13.87 -6.40
N LEU A 98 -23.07 -14.55 -7.42
CA LEU A 98 -22.02 -15.56 -7.26
C LEU A 98 -20.71 -14.95 -6.74
N LEU A 99 -20.26 -13.82 -7.30
CA LEU A 99 -19.05 -13.16 -6.82
C LEU A 99 -19.19 -12.58 -5.42
N ARG A 100 -20.38 -12.09 -5.05
CA ARG A 100 -20.64 -11.66 -3.66
C ARG A 100 -20.48 -12.83 -2.69
N ASP A 101 -21.19 -13.93 -2.93
CA ASP A 101 -21.20 -15.10 -2.05
C ASP A 101 -19.79 -15.72 -1.92
N LEU A 102 -19.12 -15.99 -3.06
CA LEU A 102 -17.77 -16.53 -3.07
C LEU A 102 -16.74 -15.56 -2.47
N GLY A 103 -16.94 -14.25 -2.63
CA GLY A 103 -16.10 -13.22 -2.05
C GLY A 103 -16.25 -13.14 -0.53
N GLU A 104 -17.47 -13.19 0.00
CA GLU A 104 -17.74 -13.17 1.45
C GLU A 104 -17.16 -14.40 2.15
N GLN A 105 -17.27 -15.57 1.51
CA GLN A 105 -16.69 -16.81 2.04
C GLN A 105 -15.16 -16.78 2.09
N ALA A 106 -14.52 -16.35 1.01
CA ALA A 106 -13.06 -16.26 0.98
C ALA A 106 -12.55 -15.33 2.10
N VAL A 107 -13.24 -14.23 2.35
CA VAL A 107 -12.92 -13.31 3.46
C VAL A 107 -13.10 -13.98 4.83
N ALA A 108 -14.14 -14.79 5.01
CA ALA A 108 -14.36 -15.55 6.24
C ALA A 108 -13.27 -16.60 6.48
N GLU A 109 -12.86 -17.34 5.44
CA GLU A 109 -11.78 -18.33 5.51
C GLU A 109 -10.42 -17.71 5.87
N TRP A 110 -10.12 -16.52 5.35
CA TRP A 110 -8.86 -15.85 5.65
C TRP A 110 -8.77 -15.35 7.09
N GLY A 111 -9.87 -14.95 7.71
CA GLY A 111 -9.88 -14.42 9.08
C GLY A 111 -9.22 -15.39 10.08
N GLU A 112 -9.55 -16.67 9.96
CA GLU A 112 -9.07 -17.73 10.86
C GLU A 112 -7.68 -18.25 10.50
N THR A 113 -7.27 -18.07 9.25
CA THR A 113 -6.00 -18.61 8.74
C THR A 113 -4.81 -17.74 9.19
N ARG A 114 -3.75 -18.37 9.69
CA ARG A 114 -2.50 -17.67 10.00
C ARG A 114 -1.77 -17.32 8.71
N PHE A 115 -1.06 -16.20 8.71
CA PHE A 115 -0.33 -15.73 7.53
C PHE A 115 0.63 -16.79 6.97
N GLN A 116 1.34 -17.53 7.83
CA GLN A 116 2.27 -18.59 7.43
C GLN A 116 1.59 -19.78 6.74
N ASP A 117 0.32 -20.05 7.06
CA ASP A 117 -0.44 -21.19 6.55
C ASP A 117 -1.18 -20.84 5.25
N LEU A 118 -1.18 -19.57 4.84
CA LEU A 118 -1.72 -19.15 3.54
C LEU A 118 -0.93 -19.79 2.38
N PRO A 119 -1.58 -20.12 1.27
CA PRO A 119 -0.91 -20.47 0.01
C PRO A 119 0.19 -19.47 -0.39
N GLU A 120 1.26 -20.00 -1.01
CA GLU A 120 2.48 -19.23 -1.34
C GLU A 120 2.19 -17.97 -2.17
N GLU A 121 1.30 -18.06 -3.15
CA GLU A 121 0.91 -16.94 -4.00
C GLU A 121 0.35 -15.76 -3.18
N GLN A 122 -0.47 -16.06 -2.18
CA GLN A 122 -1.07 -15.05 -1.31
C GLN A 122 -0.05 -14.52 -0.31
N ARG A 123 0.84 -15.37 0.23
CA ARG A 123 1.96 -14.91 1.08
C ARG A 123 2.89 -13.96 0.34
N ALA A 124 3.23 -14.27 -0.91
CA ALA A 124 4.08 -13.44 -1.74
C ALA A 124 3.42 -12.08 -2.01
N LEU A 125 2.13 -12.06 -2.37
CA LEU A 125 1.37 -10.83 -2.59
C LEU A 125 1.33 -9.96 -1.33
N LEU A 126 0.98 -10.53 -0.19
CA LEU A 126 0.91 -9.78 1.07
C LEU A 126 2.29 -9.30 1.51
N THR A 127 3.34 -10.10 1.34
CA THR A 127 4.71 -9.70 1.63
C THR A 127 5.14 -8.50 0.79
N ALA A 128 4.85 -8.52 -0.51
CA ALA A 128 5.12 -7.40 -1.41
C ALA A 128 4.32 -6.14 -1.02
N TYR A 129 3.04 -6.30 -0.66
CA TYR A 129 2.19 -5.21 -0.19
C TYR A 129 2.71 -4.58 1.09
N LEU A 130 3.05 -5.40 2.10
CA LEU A 130 3.62 -4.95 3.36
C LEU A 130 4.98 -4.26 3.15
N GLY A 131 5.85 -4.84 2.31
CA GLY A 131 7.14 -4.26 1.95
C GLY A 131 7.00 -2.86 1.32
N ARG A 132 6.07 -2.68 0.38
CA ARG A 132 5.79 -1.37 -0.23
C ARG A 132 5.33 -0.34 0.81
N ARG A 133 4.50 -0.74 1.77
CA ARG A 133 4.04 0.16 2.84
C ARG A 133 5.18 0.58 3.77
N ILE A 134 6.09 -0.33 4.07
CA ILE A 134 7.28 -0.04 4.88
C ILE A 134 8.17 0.96 4.15
N MET A 135 8.43 0.70 2.85
CA MET A 135 9.23 1.58 2.02
C MET A 135 8.66 3.01 1.98
N GLY A 136 7.36 3.17 1.75
CA GLY A 136 6.71 4.49 1.74
C GLY A 136 6.81 5.24 3.08
N ARG A 137 6.93 4.53 4.21
CA ARG A 137 7.17 5.17 5.52
C ARG A 137 8.63 5.59 5.67
N ILE A 138 9.57 4.76 5.22
CA ILE A 138 11.00 5.09 5.18
C ILE A 138 11.19 6.33 4.32
N GLU A 139 10.63 6.36 3.11
CA GLU A 139 10.64 7.50 2.20
C GLU A 139 10.15 8.79 2.87
N ARG A 140 8.96 8.76 3.48
CA ARG A 140 8.40 9.93 4.18
C ARG A 140 9.30 10.40 5.32
N ARG A 141 9.81 9.47 6.14
CA ARG A 141 10.68 9.80 7.28
C ARG A 141 12.00 10.41 6.82
N VAL A 142 12.63 9.82 5.81
CA VAL A 142 13.87 10.34 5.20
C VAL A 142 13.65 11.73 4.61
N LEU A 143 12.55 11.93 3.88
CA LEU A 143 12.19 13.21 3.30
C LEU A 143 12.00 14.28 4.38
N LEU A 144 11.16 14.02 5.38
CA LEU A 144 10.88 14.95 6.47
C LEU A 144 12.15 15.30 7.25
N TYR A 145 12.93 14.29 7.65
CA TYR A 145 14.19 14.50 8.37
C TYR A 145 15.18 15.34 7.56
N THR A 146 15.33 15.05 6.26
CA THR A 146 16.25 15.76 5.37
C THR A 146 15.83 17.22 5.19
N ILE A 147 14.54 17.46 4.93
CA ILE A 147 13.99 18.82 4.80
C ILE A 147 14.20 19.58 6.11
N SER A 148 13.80 19.01 7.25
CA SER A 148 13.93 19.68 8.55
C SER A 148 15.37 20.07 8.85
N ARG A 149 16.34 19.20 8.56
CA ARG A 149 17.75 19.50 8.80
C ARG A 149 18.26 20.63 7.90
N LEU A 150 18.10 20.47 6.58
CA LEU A 150 18.66 21.43 5.61
C LEU A 150 17.93 22.77 5.64
N TRP A 151 16.66 22.81 6.05
CA TRP A 151 15.94 24.05 6.24
C TRP A 151 16.52 24.89 7.39
N ILE A 152 16.95 24.25 8.48
CA ILE A 152 17.61 24.95 9.59
C ILE A 152 18.92 25.56 9.09
N ASP A 153 19.73 24.79 8.37
CA ASP A 153 20.99 25.27 7.77
C ASP A 153 20.73 26.50 6.87
N TYR A 154 19.74 26.42 5.98
CA TYR A 154 19.34 27.53 5.11
C TYR A 154 18.88 28.77 5.89
N LEU A 155 18.12 28.62 6.98
CA LEU A 155 17.71 29.77 7.81
C LEU A 155 18.93 30.45 8.45
N THR A 156 19.92 29.68 8.88
CA THR A 156 21.19 30.21 9.38
C THR A 156 21.93 30.98 8.28
N ASP A 157 22.04 30.42 7.07
CA ASP A 157 22.70 31.09 5.94
C ASP A 157 22.01 32.41 5.56
N ILE A 158 20.67 32.45 5.60
CA ILE A 158 19.89 33.67 5.34
C ILE A 158 20.10 34.71 6.43
N GLU A 159 20.21 34.31 7.70
CA GLU A 159 20.49 35.21 8.81
C GLU A 159 21.90 35.81 8.70
N ASP A 160 22.89 35.00 8.31
CA ASP A 160 24.25 35.46 8.04
C ASP A 160 24.30 36.41 6.84
N LEU A 161 23.62 36.07 5.74
CA LEU A 161 23.51 36.93 4.57
C LEU A 161 22.90 38.30 4.92
N ARG A 162 21.83 38.32 5.72
CA ARG A 162 21.17 39.55 6.16
C ARG A 162 22.12 40.43 6.99
N ARG A 163 22.94 39.84 7.86
CA ARG A 163 23.93 40.57 8.67
C ARG A 163 25.09 41.09 7.83
N GLY A 164 25.55 40.34 6.84
CA GLY A 164 26.68 40.70 5.99
C GLY A 164 26.38 41.76 4.93
N ILE A 165 25.15 41.80 4.40
CA ILE A 165 24.85 42.64 3.23
C ILE A 165 24.87 44.14 3.51
N GLY A 166 24.72 44.54 4.77
CA GLY A 166 24.90 45.93 5.20
C GLY A 166 26.36 46.40 5.15
N LEU A 167 27.33 45.48 5.23
CA LEU A 167 28.76 45.79 5.19
C LEU A 167 29.30 45.87 3.74
N GLU A 168 28.65 45.18 2.79
CA GLU A 168 29.01 45.19 1.35
C GLU A 168 28.41 46.36 0.55
N ALA A 169 27.56 47.19 1.16
CA ALA A 169 26.90 48.33 0.52
C ALA A 169 27.87 49.46 0.04
N PHE A 170 29.18 49.28 0.20
CA PHE A 170 30.22 50.18 -0.34
C PHE A 170 30.34 50.15 -1.88
N GLY A 171 29.55 49.34 -2.60
CA GLY A 171 29.67 49.13 -4.04
C GLY A 171 28.41 49.41 -4.86
N GLN A 172 27.83 50.61 -4.80
CA GLN A 172 26.84 51.19 -5.75
C GLN A 172 25.56 50.40 -6.10
N ARG A 173 25.37 49.15 -5.63
CA ARG A 173 24.18 48.31 -5.88
C ARG A 173 23.25 48.35 -4.69
N ASP A 174 21.94 48.31 -4.95
CA ASP A 174 20.91 48.26 -3.92
C ASP A 174 21.06 46.98 -3.07
N PRO A 175 21.35 47.08 -1.76
CA PRO A 175 21.52 45.93 -0.87
C PRO A 175 20.31 45.01 -0.85
N LEU A 176 19.09 45.54 -1.04
CA LEU A 176 17.88 44.73 -1.05
C LEU A 176 17.80 43.85 -2.30
N VAL A 177 18.28 44.34 -3.45
CA VAL A 177 18.30 43.60 -4.71
C VAL A 177 19.30 42.45 -4.63
N GLU A 178 20.51 42.72 -4.12
CA GLU A 178 21.53 41.67 -3.93
C GLU A 178 21.10 40.65 -2.87
N TYR A 179 20.42 41.07 -1.79
CA TYR A 179 19.88 40.16 -0.78
C TYR A 179 18.92 39.17 -1.43
N LYS A 180 17.93 39.68 -2.18
CA LYS A 180 16.92 38.84 -2.84
C LYS A 180 17.56 37.87 -3.83
N ARG A 181 18.55 38.32 -4.62
CA ARG A 181 19.26 37.47 -5.57
C ARG A 181 19.99 36.33 -4.86
N ARG A 182 20.83 36.64 -3.87
CA ARG A 182 21.61 35.62 -3.14
C ARG A 182 20.74 34.70 -2.29
N ALA A 183 19.68 35.22 -1.66
CA ALA A 183 18.71 34.41 -0.93
C ALA A 183 18.00 33.40 -1.84
N PHE A 184 17.68 33.80 -3.08
CA PHE A 184 17.10 32.90 -4.07
C PHE A 184 18.10 31.81 -4.50
N GLU A 185 19.37 32.16 -4.70
CA GLU A 185 20.44 31.19 -5.01
C GLU A 185 20.59 30.14 -3.89
N LEU A 186 20.58 30.57 -2.62
CA LEU A 186 20.61 29.67 -1.46
C LEU A 186 19.37 28.76 -1.40
N PHE A 187 18.20 29.27 -1.78
CA PHE A 187 16.97 28.47 -1.83
C PHE A 187 17.01 27.40 -2.93
N GLU A 188 17.49 27.75 -4.12
CA GLU A 188 17.68 26.79 -5.21
C GLU A 188 18.68 25.69 -4.81
N GLU A 189 19.79 26.08 -4.16
CA GLU A 189 20.79 25.14 -3.66
C GLU A 189 20.21 24.19 -2.61
N LEU A 190 19.44 24.72 -1.65
CA LEU A 190 18.70 23.93 -0.66
C LEU A 190 17.84 22.85 -1.35
N GLY A 191 17.08 23.23 -2.38
CA GLY A 191 16.24 22.30 -3.14
C GLY A 191 17.05 21.15 -3.78
N GLN A 192 18.20 21.47 -4.37
CA GLN A 192 19.11 20.47 -4.95
C GLN A 192 19.72 19.57 -3.88
N ASN A 193 20.11 20.14 -2.74
CA ASN A 193 20.70 19.41 -1.63
C ASN A 193 19.70 18.46 -0.96
N ILE A 194 18.44 18.86 -0.81
CA ILE A 194 17.35 17.99 -0.35
C ILE A 194 17.22 16.79 -1.29
N ARG A 195 17.10 17.02 -2.61
CA ARG A 195 16.96 15.95 -3.60
C ARG A 195 18.12 14.96 -3.56
N ARG A 196 19.37 15.44 -3.61
CA ARG A 196 20.57 14.57 -3.55
C ARG A 196 20.63 13.79 -2.25
N THR A 197 20.33 14.43 -1.12
CA THR A 197 20.43 13.80 0.20
C THR A 197 19.36 12.75 0.40
N VAL A 198 18.12 13.00 -0.04
CA VAL A 198 17.03 12.01 -0.01
C VAL A 198 17.40 10.79 -0.84
N VAL A 199 17.80 10.99 -2.11
CA VAL A 199 18.19 9.89 -3.01
C VAL A 199 19.33 9.07 -2.39
N ARG A 200 20.41 9.72 -1.96
CA ARG A 200 21.54 9.05 -1.32
C ARG A 200 21.12 8.29 -0.05
N SER A 201 20.24 8.87 0.75
CA SER A 201 19.75 8.24 1.98
C SER A 201 18.88 7.02 1.69
N LEU A 202 18.03 7.06 0.66
CA LEU A 202 17.22 5.92 0.24
C LEU A 202 18.07 4.77 -0.31
N PHE A 203 19.16 5.06 -1.04
CA PHE A 203 20.07 4.03 -1.54
C PHE A 203 21.05 3.50 -0.48
N ARG A 204 21.39 4.32 0.53
CA ARG A 204 22.31 3.94 1.61
C ARG A 204 21.60 3.24 2.77
N GLN A 205 20.32 3.51 2.97
CA GLN A 205 19.52 2.71 3.89
C GLN A 205 19.26 1.36 3.21
N PRO A 206 19.87 0.24 3.66
CA PRO A 206 19.23 -1.05 3.44
C PRO A 206 17.79 -0.94 3.96
N PRO A 207 16.81 -1.74 3.47
CA PRO A 207 15.52 -1.86 4.15
C PRO A 207 15.84 -2.06 5.63
N GLU A 208 15.55 -1.04 6.45
CA GLU A 208 16.14 -0.89 7.78
C GLU A 208 15.99 -2.24 8.51
N PRO A 209 17.07 -2.93 8.92
CA PRO A 209 16.92 -4.08 9.79
C PRO A 209 16.30 -3.51 11.06
N LEU A 210 15.01 -3.81 11.20
CA LEU A 210 14.10 -3.27 12.18
C LEU A 210 14.80 -3.32 13.55
N ARG A 211 15.09 -2.14 14.11
CA ARG A 211 15.83 -2.04 15.37
C ARG A 211 14.97 -2.62 16.48
N SER A 212 15.43 -3.73 17.05
CA SER A 212 14.89 -4.33 18.27
C SER A 212 15.16 -3.37 19.44
N GLY A 213 14.09 -2.77 19.96
CA GLY A 213 14.08 -1.91 21.13
C GLY A 213 12.75 -2.05 21.85
#